data_AF-X0SUH2-F1
#
_entry.id   AF-X0SUH2-F1
#
_cell.length_a   1.000
_cell.length_b   1.000
_cell.length_c   1.000
_cell.angle_alpha   90.00
_cell.angle_beta   90.00
_cell.angle_gamma   90.00
#
_symmetry.space_group_name_H-M   'P 1'
#
loop_
_entity.id
_entity.type
_entity.pdbx_description
1 polymer ?
#
loop_
_entity_poly.entity_id
_entity_poly.type
_entity_poly.pdbx_seq_one_letter_code
_entity_poly.pdbx_strand_id
1 'polypeptide(L)' 'MNEAIKRLTAIVIGRVQGVSFRYYTRREAKTLGLGGWVANQRDGTVIVVAEGPEQQLTRLINFLRRGSPAAQVENV' A
#
# COMPACT_ATOMS: atom_id res chain seq x y z
N MET A 1 12.30 -20.70 11.84
CA MET A 1 12.22 -19.43 12.57
C MET A 1 10.92 -18.77 12.15
N ASN A 2 9.96 -18.54 13.06
CA ASN A 2 8.78 -17.75 12.73
C ASN A 2 9.24 -16.31 12.53
N GLU A 3 9.04 -15.74 11.34
CA GLU A 3 9.24 -14.31 11.14
C GLU A 3 8.25 -13.53 12.01
N ALA A 4 8.74 -12.50 12.69
CA ALA A 4 7.89 -11.61 13.47
C ALA A 4 6.92 -10.87 12.52
N ILE A 5 5.63 -10.95 12.82
CA ILE A 5 4.61 -10.16 12.12
C ILE A 5 4.77 -8.70 12.55
N LYS A 6 4.91 -7.81 11.57
CA LYS A 6 4.95 -6.36 11.78
C LYS A 6 3.70 -5.71 11.18
N ARG A 7 3.42 -4.49 11.62
CA ARG A 7 2.39 -3.61 11.05
C ARG A 7 3.04 -2.43 10.36
N LEU A 8 2.60 -2.17 9.14
CA LEU A 8 2.90 -0.99 8.35
C LEU A 8 1.66 -0.09 8.30
N THR A 9 1.85 1.20 8.53
CA THR A 9 0.87 2.25 8.20
C THR A 9 1.57 3.25 7.29
N ALA A 10 1.04 3.49 6.09
CA ALA A 10 1.61 4.40 5.10
C ALA A 10 0.55 5.40 4.61
N ILE A 11 0.98 6.63 4.30
CA ILE A 11 0.14 7.67 3.67
C ILE A 11 0.75 7.98 2.32
N VAL A 12 0.01 7.69 1.26
CA VAL A 12 0.44 7.92 -0.12
C VAL A 12 -0.12 9.25 -0.59
N ILE A 13 0.77 10.12 -1.09
CA ILE A 13 0.47 11.47 -1.56
C ILE A 13 0.71 11.54 -3.08
N GLY A 14 -0.13 12.30 -3.78
CA GLY A 14 -0.03 12.57 -5.22
C GLY A 14 -1.36 12.34 -5.94
N ARG A 15 -1.31 12.05 -7.24
CA ARG A 15 -2.48 11.64 -8.03
C ARG A 15 -2.79 10.16 -7.75
N VAL A 16 -3.46 9.91 -6.63
CA VAL A 16 -3.72 8.54 -6.10
C VAL A 16 -5.20 8.19 -5.96
N GLN A 17 -6.11 9.15 -6.19
CA GLN A 17 -7.56 8.90 -6.25
C GLN A 17 -8.08 8.91 -7.70
N GLY A 18 -9.18 8.19 -7.96
CA GLY A 18 -9.74 8.05 -9.32
C GLY A 18 -8.89 7.20 -10.28
N VAL A 19 -7.80 6.59 -9.80
CA VAL A 19 -6.80 5.86 -10.62
C VAL A 19 -6.72 4.38 -10.27
N SER A 20 -7.77 3.83 -9.65
CA SER A 20 -7.82 2.44 -9.18
C SER A 20 -6.72 2.04 -8.17
N PHE A 21 -6.09 3.01 -7.50
CA PHE A 21 -4.97 2.75 -6.57
C PHE A 21 -5.31 1.68 -5.53
N ARG A 22 -6.44 1.83 -4.82
CA ARG A 22 -6.92 0.86 -3.81
C ARG A 22 -7.03 -0.57 -4.35
N TYR A 23 -7.52 -0.74 -5.58
CA TYR A 23 -7.66 -2.06 -6.19
C TYR A 23 -6.30 -2.72 -6.42
N TYR A 24 -5.34 -1.98 -6.99
CA TYR A 24 -4.00 -2.50 -7.24
C TYR A 24 -3.24 -2.75 -5.94
N THR A 25 -3.34 -1.86 -4.93
CA THR A 25 -2.77 -2.09 -3.60
C THR A 25 -3.31 -3.35 -2.95
N ARG A 26 -4.64 -3.55 -2.97
CA ARG A 26 -5.25 -4.78 -2.43
C ARG A 26 -4.77 -6.02 -3.18
N ARG A 27 -4.66 -5.95 -4.51
CA ARG A 27 -4.18 -7.06 -5.33
C ARG A 27 -2.73 -7.41 -4.99
N GLU A 28 -1.86 -6.42 -4.88
CA GLU A 28 -0.45 -6.61 -4.53
C GLU A 28 -0.29 -7.18 -3.10
N ALA A 29 -1.00 -6.61 -2.13
CA ALA A 29 -1.00 -7.11 -0.76
C ALA A 29 -1.43 -8.58 -0.69
N LYS A 30 -2.46 -8.97 -1.46
CA LYS A 30 -2.89 -10.37 -1.57
C LYS A 30 -1.82 -11.27 -2.18
N THR A 31 -1.14 -10.83 -3.26
CA THR A 31 -0.03 -11.58 -3.87
C THR A 31 1.14 -11.77 -2.89
N LEU A 32 1.40 -10.78 -2.04
CA LEU A 32 2.45 -10.83 -1.02
C LEU A 32 2.06 -11.60 0.25
N GLY A 33 0.81 -12.03 0.38
CA GLY A 33 0.30 -12.72 1.57
C GLY A 33 0.10 -11.80 2.79
N LEU A 34 -0.14 -10.51 2.56
CA LEU A 34 -0.33 -9.50 3.60
C LEU A 34 -1.81 -9.33 3.96
N GLY A 35 -2.10 -9.14 5.25
CA GLY A 35 -3.41 -8.70 5.75
C GLY A 35 -3.50 -7.17 5.84
N GLY A 36 -4.69 -6.62 6.07
CA GLY A 36 -4.90 -5.18 6.31
C GLY A 36 -5.96 -4.54 5.41
N TRP A 37 -5.86 -3.23 5.20
CA TRP A 37 -6.83 -2.43 4.46
C TRP A 37 -6.23 -1.19 3.80
N VAL A 38 -6.96 -0.62 2.84
CA VAL A 38 -6.59 0.61 2.13
C VAL A 38 -7.81 1.49 1.91
N ALA A 39 -7.69 2.79 2.15
CA ALA A 39 -8.78 3.76 2.00
C ALA A 39 -8.34 5.09 1.40
N ASN A 40 -9.25 5.73 0.67
CA ASN A 40 -9.09 7.11 0.25
C ASN A 40 -9.42 8.03 1.43
N GLN A 41 -8.59 9.06 1.63
CA GLN A 41 -8.82 10.09 2.63
C GLN A 41 -9.49 11.32 1.99
N ARG A 42 -10.12 12.16 2.82
CA ARG A 42 -10.82 13.37 2.35
C ARG A 42 -9.87 14.45 1.81
N ASP A 43 -8.62 14.45 2.26
CA ASP A 43 -7.57 15.38 1.84
C ASP A 43 -6.91 15.01 0.50
N GLY A 44 -7.42 13.99 -0.20
CA GLY A 44 -6.86 13.52 -1.46
C GLY A 44 -5.81 12.42 -1.32
N THR A 45 -5.32 12.13 -0.12
CA THR A 45 -4.34 11.05 0.11
C THR A 45 -4.97 9.66 0.13
N VAL A 46 -4.13 8.62 0.17
CA VAL A 46 -4.55 7.23 0.43
C VAL A 46 -3.80 6.70 1.65
N ILE A 47 -4.53 6.16 2.62
CA ILE A 47 -3.93 5.43 3.75
C ILE A 47 -3.91 3.94 3.46
N VAL A 48 -2.79 3.29 3.78
CA VAL A 48 -2.59 1.84 3.67
C VAL A 48 -2.18 1.31 5.03
N VAL A 49 -2.89 0.31 5.53
CA VAL A 49 -2.48 -0.48 6.70
C VAL A 49 -2.24 -1.90 6.23
N ALA A 50 -1.08 -2.46 6.53
CA ALA A 50 -0.74 -3.84 6.17
C ALA A 50 -0.03 -4.56 7.32
N GLU A 51 -0.27 -5.85 7.46
CA GLU A 51 0.34 -6.69 8.49
C GLU A 51 0.91 -7.96 7.85
N GLY A 52 2.13 -8.32 8.25
CA GLY A 52 2.83 -9.50 7.75
C GLY A 52 4.35 -9.47 8.00
N PRO A 53 5.10 -10.38 7.38
CA PRO A 53 6.55 -10.40 7.49
C PRO A 53 7.20 -9.13 6.93
N GLU A 54 8.27 -8.65 7.57
CA GLU A 54 8.96 -7.40 7.20
C GLU A 54 9.39 -7.35 5.73
N GLN A 55 9.88 -8.47 5.20
CA GLN A 55 10.30 -8.56 3.80
C GLN A 55 9.13 -8.29 2.84
N GLN A 56 7.94 -8.80 3.17
CA GLN A 56 6.74 -8.63 2.36
C GLN A 56 6.18 -7.21 2.49
N LEU A 57 6.20 -6.63 3.70
CA LEU A 57 5.85 -5.23 3.90
C LEU A 57 6.78 -4.29 3.11
N THR A 58 8.06 -4.59 3.06
CA THR A 58 9.04 -3.82 2.28
C THR A 58 8.75 -3.87 0.78
N ARG A 59 8.33 -5.03 0.26
CA ARG A 59 7.87 -5.16 -1.13
C ARG A 59 6.61 -4.34 -1.38
N LEU A 60 5.67 -4.34 -0.44
CA LEU A 60 4.48 -3.51 -0.54
C LEU A 60 4.83 -2.02 -0.58
N ILE A 61 5.75 -1.52 0.26
CA ILE A 61 6.22 -0.12 0.23
C ILE A 61 6.79 0.24 -1.15
N ASN A 62 7.61 -0.63 -1.73
CA ASN A 62 8.16 -0.42 -3.06
C ASN A 62 7.08 -0.36 -4.16
N PHE A 63 6.03 -1.17 -4.03
CA PHE A 63 4.85 -1.05 -4.88
C PHE A 63 4.12 0.28 -4.66
N LEU A 64 3.90 0.71 -3.41
CA LEU A 64 3.18 1.95 -3.10
C LEU A 64 3.87 3.19 -3.68
N ARG A 65 5.20 3.20 -3.78
CA ARG A 65 5.98 4.26 -4.44
C ARG A 65 5.77 4.31 -5.95
N ARG A 66 5.33 3.23 -6.57
CA ARG A 66 4.98 3.16 -8.01
C ARG A 66 3.50 3.40 -8.23
N GLY A 67 2.66 2.80 -7.40
CA GLY A 67 1.20 2.88 -7.47
C GLY A 67 0.58 2.06 -8.61
N SER A 68 -0.69 2.35 -8.89
CA SER A 68 -1.39 1.82 -10.07
C SER A 68 -0.87 2.46 -11.37
N PRO A 69 -1.11 1.88 -12.56
CA PRO A 69 -0.59 2.40 -13.83
C PRO A 69 -0.94 3.86 -14.15
N ALA A 70 -2.06 4.35 -13.64
CA ALA A 70 -2.53 5.72 -13.84
C ALA A 70 -2.19 6.66 -12.66
N ALA A 71 -1.55 6.15 -11.61
CA ALA A 71 -1.16 6.95 -10.46
C ALA A 71 0.14 7.71 -10.71
N GLN A 72 0.28 8.85 -10.05
CA GLN A 72 1.55 9.55 -9.90
C GLN A 72 1.76 9.75 -8.41
N VAL A 73 2.74 9.04 -7.85
CA VAL A 73 3.03 9.06 -6.42
C VAL A 73 4.16 10.05 -6.18
N GLU A 74 3.92 11.00 -5.29
CA GLU A 74 4.87 12.03 -4.89
C GLU A 74 5.61 11.64 -3.60
N ASN A 75 4.89 11.04 -2.65
CA ASN A 75 5.46 10.61 -1.38
C ASN A 75 4.69 9.41 -0.78
N VAL A 76 5.38 8.63 0.06
CA VAL A 76 4.86 7.45 0.79
C VAL A 76 5.42 7.40 2.19
#